data_AF-A0A3D5Q560-F1
#
_entry.id   AF-A0A3D5Q560-F1
#
_cell.length_a   1.000
_cell.length_b   1.000
_cell.length_c   1.000
_cell.angle_alpha   90.00
_cell.angle_beta   90.00
_cell.angle_gamma   90.00
#
_symmetry.space_group_name_H-M   'P 1'
#
loop_
_entity.id
_entity.type
_entity.pdbx_description
1 polymer ?
#
loop_
_entity_poly.entity_id
_entity_poly.type
_entity_poly.pdbx_seq_one_letter_code
_entity_poly.pdbx_strand_id
1 'polypeptide(L)' 'CYQLYYRLRHQKDPRTLFIKHNEGTRLTLDEFDPGAYEFSITTVDTDGLESRRSEPVTVNII' A
#
# COMPACT_ATOMS: atom_id res chain seq x y z
N CYS A 1 0.47 -12.97 3.09
CA CYS A 1 0.90 -11.63 3.54
C CYS A 1 0.49 -10.60 2.48
N TYR A 2 0.71 -9.31 2.71
CA TYR A 2 0.44 -8.27 1.71
C TYR A 2 1.63 -7.32 1.56
N GLN A 3 1.78 -6.75 0.36
CA GLN A 3 2.69 -5.62 0.11
C GLN A 3 1.85 -4.42 -0.29
N LEU A 4 1.89 -3.37 0.53
CA LEU A 4 1.25 -2.10 0.24
C LEU A 4 2.25 -1.18 -0.46
N TYR A 5 1.81 -0.57 -1.55
CA TYR A 5 2.53 0.45 -2.30
C TYR A 5 1.79 1.77 -2.15
N TYR A 6 2.50 2.82 -1.76
CA TYR A 6 1.91 4.15 -1.61
C TYR A 6 2.86 5.25 -2.05
N ARG A 7 2.31 6.33 -2.60
CA ARG A 7 3.06 7.52 -3.01
C ARG A 7 2.18 8.75 -3.02
N LEU A 8 2.79 9.92 -2.92
CA LEU A 8 2.11 11.14 -3.35
C LEU A 8 1.89 11.06 -4.87
N ARG A 9 0.73 11.55 -5.34
CA ARG A 9 0.32 11.46 -6.76
C ARG A 9 1.34 12.06 -7.74
N HIS A 10 2.12 13.04 -7.30
CA HIS A 10 3.15 13.68 -8.13
C HIS A 10 4.52 12.97 -8.08
N GLN A 11 4.68 11.97 -7.21
CA GLN A 11 5.89 11.16 -7.11
C GLN A 11 5.83 9.98 -8.07
N LYS A 12 6.99 9.63 -8.64
CA LYS A 12 7.10 8.50 -9.56
C LYS A 12 7.24 7.18 -8.81
N ASP A 13 8.10 7.14 -7.81
CA ASP A 13 8.48 5.91 -7.13
C ASP A 13 7.64 5.69 -5.87
N PRO A 14 6.97 4.52 -5.73
CA PRO A 14 6.21 4.21 -4.54
C PRO A 14 7.10 3.77 -3.38
N ARG A 15 6.71 4.19 -2.18
CA ARG A 15 7.14 3.56 -0.94
C ARG A 15 6.41 2.23 -0.76
N THR A 16 7.03 1.30 -0.06
CA THR A 16 6.47 -0.03 0.23
C THR A 16 6.33 -0.26 1.72
N LEU A 17 5.30 -1.02 2.10
CA LEU A 17 5.08 -1.50 3.45
C LEU A 17 4.65 -2.96 3.40
N PHE A 18 5.44 -3.84 4.01
CA PHE A 18 5.14 -5.27 4.10
C PHE A 18 4.28 -5.58 5.32
N ILE A 19 3.15 -6.24 5.10
CA ILE A 19 2.12 -6.50 6.11
C ILE A 19 2.02 -8.02 6.32
N LYS A 20 2.29 -8.47 7.56
CA LYS A 20 2.18 -9.89 7.91
C LYS A 20 0.73 -10.30 8.16
N HIS A 21 0.41 -11.55 7.81
CA HIS A 21 -0.95 -12.10 7.70
C HIS A 21 -1.81 -12.02 8.98
N ASN A 22 -1.19 -11.80 10.13
CA ASN A 22 -1.84 -11.70 11.44
C ASN A 22 -2.66 -10.40 11.66
N GLU A 23 -2.59 -9.42 10.76
CA GLU A 23 -3.36 -8.16 10.87
C GLU A 23 -4.70 -8.18 10.11
N GLY A 24 -5.08 -9.31 9.51
CA GLY A 24 -6.32 -9.42 8.73
C GLY A 24 -6.27 -8.60 7.44
N THR A 25 -7.41 -8.03 7.01
CA THR A 25 -7.52 -7.22 5.78
C THR A 25 -7.71 -5.73 6.06
N ARG A 26 -7.40 -5.28 7.29
CA ARG A 26 -7.51 -3.88 7.70
C ARG A 26 -6.23 -3.47 8.41
N LEU A 27 -5.67 -2.36 7.96
CA LEU A 27 -4.50 -1.74 8.57
C LEU A 27 -4.78 -0.24 8.72
N THR A 28 -4.51 0.29 9.90
CA THR A 28 -4.50 1.73 10.15
C THR A 28 -3.12 2.27 9.77
N LEU A 29 -3.10 3.35 9.00
CA LEU A 29 -1.88 4.03 8.58
C LEU A 29 -1.90 5.44 9.19
N ASP A 30 -0.91 5.73 10.03
CA ASP A 30 -0.78 6.98 10.77
C ASP A 30 0.39 7.82 10.22
N GLU A 31 0.52 9.06 10.66
CA GLU A 31 1.68 9.94 10.39
C GLU A 31 1.91 10.29 8.90
N PHE A 32 0.83 10.57 8.17
CA PHE A 32 0.90 11.09 6.81
C PHE A 32 0.91 12.61 6.81
N ASP A 33 1.84 13.19 6.06
CA ASP A 33 1.77 14.60 5.69
C ASP A 33 0.51 14.85 4.82
N PRO A 34 -0.07 16.05 4.85
CA PRO A 34 -1.16 16.41 3.95
C PRO A 34 -0.78 16.25 2.47
N GLY A 35 -1.71 15.70 1.67
CA GLY A 35 -1.48 15.47 0.25
C GLY A 35 -2.43 14.48 -0.41
N ALA A 36 -2.37 14.41 -1.74
CA ALA A 36 -3.08 13.40 -2.52
C ALA A 36 -2.20 12.16 -2.70
N TYR A 37 -2.61 11.05 -2.10
CA TYR A 37 -1.89 9.77 -2.13
C TYR A 37 -2.58 8.75 -3.02
N GLU A 38 -1.78 7.91 -3.67
CA GLU A 38 -2.23 6.72 -4.38
C GLU A 38 -1.79 5.49 -3.60
N PHE A 39 -2.71 4.56 -3.35
CA PHE A 39 -2.46 3.29 -2.65
C PHE A 39 -2.80 2.12 -3.56
N SER A 40 -1.96 1.09 -3.54
CA SER A 40 -2.21 -0.17 -4.25
C SER A 40 -1.58 -1.33 -3.50
N ILE A 41 -2.13 -2.54 -3.64
CA ILE A 41 -1.74 -3.69 -2.82
C ILE A 41 -1.52 -4.94 -3.67
N THR A 42 -0.60 -5.81 -3.24
CA THR A 42 -0.44 -7.18 -3.75
C THR A 42 -0.60 -8.17 -2.60
N THR A 43 -1.01 -9.40 -2.91
CA THR A 43 -0.88 -10.52 -1.98
C THR A 43 0.48 -11.18 -2.19
N VAL A 44 1.12 -11.58 -1.09
CA VAL A 44 2.37 -12.34 -1.12
C VAL A 44 2.11 -13.74 -0.58
N ASP A 45 2.45 -14.75 -1.38
CA ASP A 45 2.29 -16.16 -1.04
C ASP A 45 3.38 -16.67 -0.08
N THR A 46 3.36 -17.98 0.21
CA THR A 46 4.31 -18.62 1.13
C THR A 46 5.73 -18.68 0.59
N ASP A 47 5.91 -18.58 -0.73
CA ASP A 47 7.20 -18.61 -1.41
C ASP A 47 7.77 -17.19 -1.61
N GLY A 48 7.03 -16.16 -1.19
CA GLY A 48 7.43 -14.77 -1.32
C GLY A 48 7.10 -14.15 -2.68
N LEU A 49 6.28 -14.82 -3.50
CA LEU A 49 5.88 -14.33 -4.81
C LEU A 49 4.71 -13.35 -4.67
N GLU A 50 4.81 -12.20 -5.34
CA GLU A 50 3.75 -11.20 -5.35
C GLU A 50 2.73 -11.47 -6.46
N SER A 51 1.45 -11.28 -6.15
CA SER A 51 0.39 -11.28 -7.15
C SER A 51 0.49 -10.06 -8.09
N ARG A 52 -0.39 -10.03 -9.10
CA ARG A 52 -0.68 -8.78 -9.81
C ARG A 52 -1.12 -7.71 -8.79
N ARG A 53 -0.60 -6.49 -8.98
CA ARG A 53 -0.96 -5.31 -8.20
C ARG A 53 -2.39 -4.87 -8.48
N SER A 54 -3.10 -4.47 -7.43
CA SER A 54 -4.45 -3.90 -7.56
C SER A 54 -4.44 -2.60 -8.37
N GLU A 55 -5.61 -2.22 -8.87
CA GLU A 55 -5.81 -0.83 -9.33
C GLU A 55 -5.57 0.13 -8.15
N PRO A 56 -4.99 1.31 -8.42
CA PRO A 56 -4.71 2.28 -7.38
C PRO A 56 -5.98 2.97 -6.89
N VAL A 57 -6.04 3.22 -5.58
CA VAL A 57 -7.06 4.04 -4.93
C VAL A 57 -6.44 5.36 -4.51
N THR A 58 -7.11 6.46 -4.84
CA THR A 58 -6.65 7.81 -4.49
C THR A 58 -7.35 8.32 -3.23
N VAL A 59 -6.58 8.85 -2.29
CA VAL A 59 -7.08 9.44 -1.05
C VAL A 59 -6.43 10.81 -0.85
N ASN A 60 -7.22 11.82 -0.49
CA ASN A 60 -6.71 13.13 -0.12
C ASN A 60 -6.66 13.21 1.41
N ILE A 61 -5.46 13.44 1.94
CA ILE A 61 -5.20 13.66 3.36
C ILE A 61 -5.09 15.17 3.56
N ILE A 62 -5.90 15.71 4.46
CA ILE A 62 -6.08 17.15 4.73
C ILE A 62 -5.61 17.52 6.12
#